data_AF-T0YVN6-F1
#
_entry.id   AF-T0YVN6-F1
#
_cell.length_a   1.000
_cell.length_b   1.000
_cell.length_c   1.000
_cell.angle_alpha   90.00
_cell.angle_beta   90.00
_cell.angle_gamma   90.00
#
_symmetry.space_group_name_H-M   'P 1'
#
loop_
_entity.id
_entity.type
_entity.pdbx_description
1 polymer ?
#
loop_
_entity_poly.entity_id
_entity_poly.type
_entity_poly.pdbx_seq_one_letter_code
_entity_poly.pdbx_strand_id
1 'polypeptide(L)' 'VSAVLRQNGIVDTDAYRKLGRNQLRLGLFPAVDPADVQQLTLAIDWVVARLLKGDAA' A
#
# COMPACT_ATOMS: atom_id res chain seq x y z
N VAL A 1 4.91 4.80 1.45
CA VAL A 1 3.64 4.20 0.97
C VAL A 1 2.84 3.56 2.11
N SER A 2 3.32 2.50 2.78
CA SER A 2 2.53 1.81 3.84
C SER A 2 2.06 2.72 4.98
N ALA A 3 2.87 3.71 5.39
CA ALA A 3 2.47 4.70 6.39
C ALA A 3 1.21 5.50 5.98
N VAL A 4 1.15 5.96 4.73
CA VAL A 4 0.00 6.71 4.19
C VAL A 4 -1.22 5.80 4.06
N LEU A 5 -1.03 4.56 3.57
CA LEU A 5 -2.10 3.56 3.51
C LEU A 5 -2.71 3.33 4.90
N ARG A 6 -1.87 3.13 5.92
CA ARG A 6 -2.32 2.91 7.30
C ARG A 6 -3.12 4.09 7.86
N GLN A 7 -2.67 5.32 7.63
CA GLN A 7 -3.38 6.52 8.07
C GLN A 7 -4.79 6.63 7.46
N ASN A 8 -5.02 5.98 6.31
CA ASN A 8 -6.30 5.94 5.61
C ASN A 8 -7.07 4.62 5.85
N GLY A 9 -6.69 3.85 6.87
CA GLY A 9 -7.39 2.61 7.25
C GLY A 9 -6.98 1.36 6.47
N ILE A 10 -6.06 1.46 5.51
CA ILE A 10 -5.53 0.31 4.76
C ILE A 10 -4.33 -0.26 5.52
N VAL A 11 -4.61 -1.25 6.37
CA VAL A 11 -3.65 -1.84 7.33
C VAL A 11 -2.92 -3.06 6.78
N ASP A 12 -1.92 -3.53 7.53
CA ASP A 12 -1.15 -4.76 7.26
C ASP A 12 -0.41 -4.84 5.91
N THR A 13 -0.11 -3.68 5.31
CA THR A 13 0.63 -3.57 4.04
C THR A 13 2.15 -3.46 4.19
N ASP A 14 2.69 -3.49 5.42
CA ASP A 14 4.12 -3.30 5.66
C ASP A 14 5.00 -4.40 5.05
N ALA A 15 6.24 -4.02 4.73
CA ALA A 15 7.29 -4.96 4.34
C ALA A 15 7.50 -6.08 5.37
N TYR A 16 7.93 -7.25 4.90
CA TYR A 16 8.41 -8.28 5.79
C TYR A 16 9.67 -7.82 6.57
N ARG A 17 9.53 -7.70 7.89
CA ARG A 17 10.51 -7.08 8.80
C ARG A 17 11.95 -7.59 8.68
N LYS A 18 12.17 -8.86 8.32
CA LYS A 18 13.50 -9.48 8.26
C LYS A 18 14.19 -9.35 6.90
N LEU A 19 13.52 -8.82 5.86
CA LEU A 19 14.09 -8.79 4.51
C LEU A 19 14.85 -7.48 4.21
N GLY A 20 14.59 -6.39 4.94
CA GLY A 20 15.31 -5.13 4.77
C GLY A 20 15.14 -4.47 3.39
N ARG A 21 14.04 -4.77 2.68
CA ARG A 21 13.77 -4.26 1.33
C ARG A 21 12.72 -3.16 1.34
N ASN A 22 12.81 -2.25 0.38
CA ASN A 22 11.75 -1.31 0.04
C ASN A 22 10.64 -2.05 -0.71
N GLN A 23 9.66 -2.59 0.03
CA GLN A 23 8.60 -3.43 -0.51
C GLN A 23 7.30 -3.28 0.29
N LEU A 24 6.19 -3.69 -0.31
CA LEU A 24 4.93 -3.94 0.38
C LEU A 24 4.68 -5.44 0.42
N ARG A 25 3.88 -5.89 1.38
CA ARG A 25 3.40 -7.28 1.45
C ARG A 25 1.89 -7.27 1.61
N LEU A 26 1.20 -7.99 0.74
CA LEU A 26 -0.26 -8.01 0.67
C LEU A 26 -0.77 -9.45 0.82
N GLY A 27 -1.78 -9.66 1.66
CA GLY A 27 -2.43 -10.95 1.84
C GLY A 27 -3.70 -11.04 1.01
N LEU A 28 -3.68 -11.82 -0.09
CA LEU A 28 -4.81 -12.00 -1.00
C LEU A 28 -5.48 -13.36 -0.78
N PHE A 29 -6.05 -13.56 0.42
CA PHE A 29 -6.76 -14.79 0.76
C PHE A 29 -8.09 -14.90 -0.01
N PRO A 30 -8.70 -16.11 -0.14
CA PRO A 30 -9.95 -16.29 -0.90
C PRO A 30 -11.15 -15.45 -0.43
N ALA A 31 -11.13 -14.98 0.82
CA ALA A 31 -12.17 -14.12 1.38
C ALA A 31 -12.04 -12.64 0.98
N VAL A 32 -10.94 -12.23 0.35
CA VAL A 32 -10.72 -10.86 -0.11
C VAL A 32 -11.45 -10.67 -1.44
N ASP A 33 -12.31 -9.66 -1.52
CA ASP A 33 -13.00 -9.32 -2.76
C ASP A 33 -11.99 -8.79 -3.80
N PRO A 34 -11.98 -9.32 -5.04
CA PRO A 34 -11.16 -8.77 -6.11
C PRO A 34 -11.33 -7.26 -6.34
N ALA A 35 -12.52 -6.70 -6.08
CA ALA A 35 -12.76 -5.26 -6.17
C ALA A 35 -11.93 -4.47 -5.15
N ASP A 36 -11.75 -4.97 -3.93
CA ASP A 36 -10.92 -4.33 -2.91
C ASP A 36 -9.44 -4.33 -3.31
N VAL A 37 -8.98 -5.37 -4.01
CA VAL A 37 -7.61 -5.43 -4.55
C VAL A 37 -7.41 -4.36 -5.63
N GLN A 38 -8.40 -4.13 -6.49
CA GLN A 38 -8.36 -3.05 -7.48
C GLN A 38 -8.33 -1.67 -6.81
N GLN A 39 -9.13 -1.46 -5.75
CA GLN A 39 -9.10 -0.21 -4.98
C GLN A 39 -7.74 -0.01 -4.30
N LEU A 40 -7.15 -1.07 -3.76
CA LEU A 40 -5.82 -1.03 -3.18
C LEU A 40 -4.75 -0.64 -4.21
N THR A 41 -4.78 -1.19 -5.42
CA THR A 41 -3.82 -0.82 -6.47
C THR A 41 -3.97 0.67 -6.86
N LEU A 42 -5.20 1.16 -7.00
CA LEU A 42 -5.47 2.57 -7.29
C LEU A 42 -4.97 3.49 -6.17
N ALA A 43 -5.16 3.10 -4.91
CA ALA A 43 -4.65 3.84 -3.75
C ALA A 43 -3.11 3.88 -3.75
N ILE A 44 -2.44 2.76 -4.04
CA ILE A 44 -0.97 2.70 -4.16
C ILE A 44 -0.48 3.62 -5.27
N ASP A 45 -1.09 3.55 -6.46
CA ASP A 45 -0.72 4.41 -7.60
C ASP A 45 -0.86 5.89 -7.23
N TRP A 46 -1.96 6.27 -6.58
CA TRP A 46 -2.22 7.63 -6.14
C TRP A 46 -1.16 8.15 -5.15
N VAL A 47 -0.74 7.30 -4.19
CA VAL A 47 0.28 7.64 -3.19
C VAL A 47 1.66 7.76 -3.85
N VAL A 48 2.04 6.79 -4.69
CA VAL A 48 3.34 6.78 -5.37
C VAL A 48 3.47 8.00 -6.29
N ALA A 49 2.41 8.34 -7.03
CA ALA A 49 2.40 9.52 -7.91
C ALA A 49 2.72 10.82 -7.16
N ARG A 50 2.25 10.97 -5.91
CA ARG A 50 2.52 12.15 -5.07
C ARG A 50 3.91 12.15 -4.45
N LEU A 51 4.39 10.98 -4.02
CA LEU A 51 5.76 10.85 -3.53
C LEU A 51 6.79 11.16 -4.62
N LEU A 52 6.52 10.76 -5.87
CA LEU A 52 7.41 11.03 -7.01
C LEU A 52 7.33 12.46 -7.53
N LYS A 53 6.16 13.12 -7.43
CA LYS A 53 6.00 14.52 -7.82
C LYS A 53 6.60 15.51 -6.82
N GLY A 54 7.09 15.04 -5.68
CA GLY A 54 7.73 15.89 -4.69
C GLY A 54 6.74 16.79 -3.97
N ASP A 55 5.53 16.29 -3.67
CA ASP A 55 4.65 16.94 -2.70
C ASP A 55 5.34 16.86 -1.32
N ALA A 56 6.24 17.82 -1.11
CA ALA A 56 6.63 18.35 0.17
C ALA A 56 5.36 18.95 0.79
N ALA A 57 4.61 18.11 1.50
CA ALA A 57 3.83 18.56 2.65
C ALA A 57 4.74 18.50 3.88
#